data_AF-B7FRR4-F1
#
_entry.id   AF-B7FRR4-F1
#
_cell.length_a   1.000
_cell.length_b   1.000
_cell.length_c   1.000
_cell.angle_alpha   90.00
_cell.angle_beta   90.00
_cell.angle_gamma   90.00
#
_symmetry.space_group_name_H-M   'P 1'
#
loop_
_entity.id
_entity.type
_entity.pdbx_description
1 polymer ?
#
loop_
_entity_poly.entity_id
_entity_poly.type
_entity_poly.pdbx_seq_one_letter_code
_entity_poly.pdbx_strand_id
1 'polypeptide(L)'
;MKASDAGLFLLVALVSLTHLDAFVFPASASRLLPMTTSSPTAFVSARQILFGVNMAKDGNMPTLKRVPEDMEGVPTPFVDVVGNSFIECFADSVAFVDGIEYTIGVPCDYSVALCYFGDDDQLVPVELDDALMDDIFPMAESIVAEEFGEELVLQRTPQTLTLVGELEDDDDEEALQRFEEGDESSMEDEDDEEEVEVLLTFEHRNQEFNLVRLLDPILLVGKVDPSQPDNRILLTPEESDKVMPILEELFLEFQDEPDDDMMP
;
A
#
# COMPACT_ATOMS: atom_id res chain seq x y z
N MET A 1 -8.14 -22.96 -26.04
CA MET A 1 -7.63 -21.64 -25.68
C MET A 1 -7.56 -21.56 -24.16
N LYS A 2 -6.48 -21.02 -23.58
CA LYS A 2 -6.45 -20.68 -22.14
C LYS A 2 -7.20 -19.37 -21.93
N ALA A 3 -8.03 -19.30 -20.90
CA ALA A 3 -8.38 -18.02 -20.28
C ALA A 3 -7.28 -17.71 -19.24
N SER A 4 -6.92 -16.44 -19.13
CA SER A 4 -5.99 -15.93 -18.13
C SER A 4 -6.69 -15.77 -16.79
N ASP A 5 -6.11 -16.33 -15.73
CA ASP A 5 -6.23 -15.73 -14.40
C ASP A 5 -5.59 -14.34 -14.50
N ALA A 6 -6.36 -13.30 -14.22
CA ALA A 6 -5.83 -12.00 -13.81
C ALA A 6 -5.75 -12.07 -12.28
N GLY A 7 -4.52 -12.07 -11.76
CA GLY A 7 -4.31 -12.02 -10.32
C GLY A 7 -4.75 -10.67 -9.81
N LEU A 8 -5.59 -10.67 -8.77
CA LEU A 8 -5.92 -9.47 -8.01
C LEU A 8 -4.62 -8.99 -7.33
N PHE A 9 -4.03 -7.88 -7.80
CA PHE A 9 -2.88 -7.30 -7.13
C PHE A 9 -3.36 -6.65 -5.84
N LEU A 10 -3.11 -7.32 -4.72
CA LEU A 10 -3.44 -6.81 -3.40
C LEU A 10 -2.37 -5.78 -3.01
N LEU A 11 -2.72 -4.50 -3.02
CA LEU A 11 -1.91 -3.43 -2.45
C LEU A 11 -1.84 -3.67 -0.93
N VAL A 12 -0.69 -4.15 -0.44
CA VAL A 12 -0.52 -4.44 1.00
C VAL A 12 -0.15 -3.16 1.73
N ALA A 13 -1.17 -2.34 1.98
CA ALA A 13 -1.12 -1.37 3.07
C ALA A 13 -1.13 -2.16 4.39
N LEU A 14 0.01 -2.18 5.10
CA LEU A 14 0.08 -2.66 6.47
C LEU A 14 -0.54 -1.58 7.37
N VAL A 15 -1.86 -1.67 7.54
CA VAL A 15 -2.68 -0.75 8.35
C VAL A 15 -2.06 -0.56 9.73
N SER A 16 -1.72 0.69 10.06
CA SER A 16 -1.43 1.09 11.45
C SER A 16 -2.67 0.84 12.30
N LEU A 17 -2.55 -0.02 13.31
CA LEU A 17 -3.73 -0.63 13.96
C LEU A 17 -4.33 0.26 15.06
N THR A 18 -4.72 1.48 14.70
CA THR A 18 -5.45 2.44 15.53
C THR A 18 -6.78 2.80 14.87
N HIS A 19 -7.87 2.20 15.36
CA HIS A 19 -9.28 2.46 15.02
C HIS A 19 -9.77 2.10 13.59
N LEU A 20 -10.19 0.84 13.44
CA LEU A 20 -10.86 0.31 12.24
C LEU A 20 -12.40 0.51 12.27
N ASP A 21 -12.88 1.49 11.49
CA ASP A 21 -14.16 1.55 10.77
C ASP A 21 -13.97 2.64 9.69
N ALA A 22 -14.04 2.43 8.36
CA ALA A 22 -14.62 1.33 7.62
C ALA A 22 -14.19 1.24 6.13
N PHE A 23 -13.37 0.24 5.76
CA PHE A 23 -13.26 -0.24 4.37
C PHE A 23 -14.20 -1.45 4.16
N VAL A 24 -15.44 -1.21 3.71
CA VAL A 24 -16.48 -2.25 3.53
C VAL A 24 -16.82 -2.43 2.05
N PHE A 25 -16.18 -3.42 1.40
CA PHE A 25 -16.52 -3.83 0.03
C PHE A 25 -17.99 -4.26 -0.14
N PRO A 26 -18.81 -3.58 -0.96
CA PRO A 26 -20.18 -4.00 -1.25
C PRO A 26 -20.22 -4.92 -2.47
N ALA A 27 -20.40 -6.23 -2.24
CA ALA A 27 -20.63 -7.20 -3.33
C ALA A 27 -21.95 -6.89 -4.08
N SER A 28 -21.82 -6.32 -5.28
CA SER A 28 -22.94 -5.83 -6.10
C SER A 28 -23.90 -6.95 -6.53
N ALA A 29 -25.22 -6.71 -6.45
CA ALA A 29 -26.24 -7.71 -6.74
C ALA A 29 -27.21 -7.27 -7.85
N SER A 30 -27.24 -8.05 -8.93
CA SER A 30 -28.29 -8.02 -9.97
C SER A 30 -29.12 -9.30 -9.96
N ARG A 31 -30.44 -9.14 -10.01
CA ARG A 31 -31.37 -10.02 -9.25
C ARG A 31 -32.46 -10.60 -10.15
N LEU A 32 -32.86 -11.87 -9.88
CA LEU A 32 -33.89 -12.69 -10.59
C LEU A 32 -33.43 -13.29 -11.95
N LEU A 33 -33.96 -14.38 -12.54
CA LEU A 33 -34.72 -15.61 -12.16
C LEU A 33 -34.88 -16.50 -13.45
N PRO A 34 -35.45 -17.74 -13.46
CA PRO A 34 -35.72 -18.70 -12.36
C PRO A 34 -35.33 -20.19 -12.62
N MET A 35 -35.20 -20.96 -11.52
CA MET A 35 -35.37 -22.44 -11.41
C MET A 35 -34.29 -23.33 -12.10
N THR A 36 -33.73 -24.39 -11.50
CA THR A 36 -34.29 -25.38 -10.55
C THR A 36 -33.27 -25.96 -9.53
N THR A 37 -33.71 -26.14 -8.28
CA THR A 37 -33.36 -27.18 -7.28
C THR A 37 -32.03 -27.96 -7.34
N SER A 38 -31.14 -27.75 -6.36
CA SER A 38 -30.81 -28.75 -5.31
C SER A 38 -29.88 -28.18 -4.21
N SER A 39 -30.19 -28.49 -2.94
CA SER A 39 -29.57 -28.03 -1.67
C SER A 39 -28.19 -28.68 -1.34
N PRO A 40 -27.57 -28.45 -0.15
CA PRO A 40 -27.76 -27.43 0.91
C PRO A 40 -26.42 -26.80 1.44
N THR A 41 -26.50 -26.13 2.61
CA THR A 41 -25.41 -25.69 3.54
C THR A 41 -24.56 -24.46 3.15
N ALA A 42 -24.15 -23.60 4.09
CA ALA A 42 -24.72 -23.26 5.42
C ALA A 42 -24.15 -21.92 5.89
N PHE A 43 -24.96 -21.08 6.55
CA PHE A 43 -24.49 -19.90 7.28
C PHE A 43 -24.76 -20.14 8.77
N VAL A 44 -23.72 -20.28 9.61
CA VAL A 44 -23.76 -20.05 11.07
C VAL A 44 -22.33 -19.82 11.57
N SER A 45 -22.16 -18.73 12.32
CA SER A 45 -20.97 -18.40 13.12
C SER A 45 -20.65 -19.50 14.15
N ALA A 46 -19.38 -19.86 14.28
CA ALA A 46 -18.87 -20.61 15.43
C ALA A 46 -17.41 -20.25 15.75
N ARG A 47 -17.17 -19.81 16.98
CA ARG A 47 -15.84 -19.77 17.60
C ARG A 47 -15.19 -21.17 17.60
N GLN A 48 -13.86 -21.18 17.64
CA GLN A 48 -12.98 -22.31 17.98
C GLN A 48 -12.98 -23.52 17.04
N ILE A 49 -11.92 -23.61 16.22
CA ILE A 49 -11.22 -24.88 16.01
C ILE A 49 -9.74 -24.64 16.33
N LEU A 50 -9.20 -25.44 17.26
CA LEU A 50 -7.76 -25.54 17.47
C LEU A 50 -7.13 -26.13 16.20
N PHE A 51 -6.31 -25.36 15.50
CA PHE A 51 -5.21 -25.94 14.74
C PHE A 51 -3.96 -25.91 15.61
N GLY A 52 -3.73 -27.03 16.30
CA GLY A 52 -2.42 -27.31 16.85
C GLY A 52 -1.44 -27.52 15.69
N VAL A 53 -0.80 -26.44 15.24
CA VAL A 53 0.33 -26.53 14.32
C VAL A 53 1.41 -27.33 15.04
N ASN A 54 1.71 -28.49 14.46
CA ASN A 54 2.63 -29.44 15.05
C ASN A 54 4.05 -28.93 14.79
N MET A 55 4.53 -28.01 15.64
CA MET A 55 5.83 -27.37 15.49
C MET A 55 6.95 -28.40 15.49
N ALA A 56 7.44 -28.71 14.29
CA ALA A 56 8.64 -29.48 14.09
C ALA A 56 9.82 -28.65 14.60
N LYS A 57 10.31 -28.99 15.79
CA LYS A 57 11.55 -28.45 16.34
C LYS A 57 12.74 -28.83 15.46
N ASP A 58 13.07 -27.98 14.50
CA ASP A 58 14.41 -27.89 13.91
C ASP A 58 14.74 -26.42 13.58
N GLY A 59 15.20 -25.69 14.61
CA GLY A 59 16.33 -24.78 14.47
C GLY A 59 16.18 -23.39 13.85
N ASN A 60 15.07 -23.02 13.20
CA ASN A 60 14.95 -21.70 12.59
C ASN A 60 13.53 -21.11 12.75
N MET A 61 13.25 -20.48 13.89
CA MET A 61 12.02 -19.69 14.06
C MET A 61 12.13 -18.40 13.23
N PRO A 62 11.01 -17.88 12.69
CA PRO A 62 11.01 -16.55 12.10
C PRO A 62 11.48 -15.50 13.12
N THR A 63 12.20 -14.46 12.66
CA THR A 63 12.62 -13.34 13.52
C THR A 63 12.61 -12.03 12.75
N LEU A 64 12.02 -10.99 13.33
CA LEU A 64 12.15 -9.60 12.89
C LEU A 64 13.26 -8.91 13.72
N LYS A 65 13.99 -7.98 13.10
CA LYS A 65 15.06 -7.17 13.72
C LYS A 65 15.08 -5.78 13.10
N ARG A 66 15.51 -4.78 13.87
CA ARG A 66 15.87 -3.44 13.33
C ARG A 66 16.94 -3.58 12.24
N VAL A 67 16.88 -2.69 11.25
CA VAL A 67 17.91 -2.52 10.21
C VAL A 67 19.34 -2.41 10.81
N PRO A 68 20.36 -3.01 10.17
CA PRO A 68 21.77 -2.78 10.53
C PRO A 68 22.22 -1.33 10.36
N GLU A 69 23.16 -0.86 11.20
CA GLU A 69 23.71 0.51 11.14
C GLU A 69 24.33 0.90 9.77
N ASP A 70 24.77 -0.08 8.97
CA ASP A 70 25.34 0.13 7.63
C ASP A 70 24.28 0.19 6.51
N MET A 71 23.01 -0.07 6.81
CA MET A 71 21.86 0.09 5.92
C MET A 71 20.89 1.20 6.35
N GLU A 72 20.96 1.65 7.60
CA GLU A 72 20.09 2.70 8.14
C GLU A 72 20.27 4.03 7.39
N GLY A 73 19.18 4.56 6.82
CA GLY A 73 19.20 5.79 6.00
C GLY A 73 19.93 5.67 4.66
N VAL A 74 20.23 4.45 4.18
CA VAL A 74 20.86 4.21 2.88
C VAL A 74 19.79 3.85 1.83
N PRO A 75 19.63 4.64 0.75
CA PRO A 75 18.74 4.29 -0.36
C PRO A 75 19.12 2.92 -0.95
N THR A 76 18.18 1.99 -0.91
CA THR A 76 18.35 0.60 -1.33
C THR A 76 17.36 0.31 -2.47
N PRO A 77 17.80 -0.16 -3.66
CA PRO A 77 16.89 -0.44 -4.76
C PRO A 77 16.04 -1.70 -4.52
N PHE A 78 14.72 -1.54 -4.52
CA PHE A 78 13.73 -2.63 -4.56
C PHE A 78 13.28 -2.83 -6.01
N VAL A 79 13.71 -3.95 -6.60
CA VAL A 79 13.67 -4.24 -8.04
C VAL A 79 12.51 -5.17 -8.38
N ASP A 80 11.66 -4.76 -9.31
CA ASP A 80 10.76 -5.67 -10.01
C ASP A 80 11.47 -6.28 -11.23
N VAL A 81 11.77 -7.57 -11.12
CA VAL A 81 12.43 -8.36 -12.17
C VAL A 81 11.49 -8.63 -13.37
N VAL A 82 10.17 -8.54 -13.19
CA VAL A 82 9.18 -8.79 -14.25
C VAL A 82 8.92 -7.51 -15.06
N GLY A 83 8.63 -6.38 -14.38
CA GLY A 83 8.46 -5.06 -14.99
C GLY A 83 9.76 -4.42 -15.47
N ASN A 84 10.93 -4.89 -14.99
CA ASN A 84 12.24 -4.29 -15.27
C ASN A 84 12.30 -2.82 -14.82
N SER A 85 11.83 -2.57 -13.60
CA SER A 85 11.82 -1.27 -12.92
C SER A 85 12.26 -1.44 -11.47
N PHE A 86 12.46 -0.33 -10.75
CA PHE A 86 12.82 -0.34 -9.33
C PHE A 86 12.22 0.87 -8.63
N ILE A 87 12.20 0.81 -7.30
CA ILE A 87 11.91 1.93 -6.39
C ILE A 87 13.04 1.99 -5.37
N GLU A 88 13.48 3.18 -5.00
CA GLU A 88 14.46 3.35 -3.91
C GLU A 88 13.72 3.38 -2.58
N CYS A 89 14.20 2.61 -1.61
CA CYS A 89 13.62 2.55 -0.27
C CYS A 89 14.70 2.66 0.80
N PHE A 90 14.36 3.30 1.92
CA PHE A 90 15.13 3.16 3.14
C PHE A 90 14.73 1.86 3.84
N ALA A 91 15.72 1.06 4.24
CA ALA A 91 15.46 -0.15 5.00
C ALA A 91 15.07 0.20 6.45
N ASP A 92 13.90 -0.26 6.88
CA ASP A 92 13.37 -0.10 8.24
C ASP A 92 13.78 -1.30 9.12
N SER A 93 13.52 -2.51 8.62
CA SER A 93 13.69 -3.75 9.36
C SER A 93 14.07 -4.93 8.47
N VAL A 94 14.64 -5.96 9.09
CA VAL A 94 15.10 -7.17 8.44
C VAL A 94 14.48 -8.39 9.11
N ALA A 95 13.75 -9.18 8.33
CA ALA A 95 13.12 -10.40 8.75
C ALA A 95 13.85 -11.63 8.19
N PHE A 96 13.92 -12.69 8.99
CA PHE A 96 14.41 -14.00 8.56
C PHE A 96 13.26 -15.00 8.61
N VAL A 97 12.86 -15.54 7.45
CA VAL A 97 11.79 -16.53 7.32
C VAL A 97 12.31 -17.70 6.49
N ASP A 98 12.18 -18.93 7.00
CA ASP A 98 12.67 -20.18 6.37
C ASP A 98 14.16 -20.16 5.93
N GLY A 99 14.98 -19.30 6.54
CA GLY A 99 16.40 -19.12 6.23
C GLY A 99 16.68 -18.18 5.06
N ILE A 100 15.66 -17.47 4.56
CA ILE A 100 15.76 -16.38 3.60
C ILE A 100 15.71 -15.05 4.37
N GLU A 101 16.56 -14.10 3.97
CA GLU A 101 16.58 -12.74 4.49
C GLU A 101 15.69 -11.84 3.63
N TYR A 102 14.75 -11.16 4.29
CA TYR A 102 13.83 -10.20 3.72
C TYR A 102 14.11 -8.84 4.36
N THR A 103 14.21 -7.80 3.55
CA THR A 103 14.25 -6.41 4.00
C THR A 103 12.87 -5.81 3.80
N ILE A 104 12.34 -5.18 4.85
CA ILE A 104 11.18 -4.29 4.78
C ILE A 104 11.73 -2.87 4.68
N GLY A 105 11.19 -2.08 3.75
CA GLY A 105 11.60 -0.70 3.54
C GLY A 105 10.45 0.21 3.14
N VAL A 106 10.63 1.50 3.40
CA VAL A 106 9.72 2.58 3.03
C VAL A 106 10.30 3.30 1.81
N PRO A 107 9.51 3.65 0.77
CA PRO A 107 9.97 4.49 -0.34
C PRO A 107 10.73 5.74 0.11
N CYS A 108 11.79 6.11 -0.61
CA CYS A 108 12.59 7.29 -0.29
C CYS A 108 11.86 8.62 -0.59
N ASP A 109 10.92 8.59 -1.52
CA ASP A 109 10.12 9.71 -2.01
C ASP A 109 8.62 9.49 -1.70
N TYR A 110 7.79 10.52 -1.91
CA TYR A 110 6.37 10.49 -1.54
C TYR A 110 5.60 9.40 -2.30
N SER A 111 4.92 8.52 -1.56
CA SER A 111 3.97 7.56 -2.13
C SER A 111 2.67 8.28 -2.45
N VAL A 112 2.20 8.15 -3.69
CA VAL A 112 0.99 8.83 -4.17
C VAL A 112 0.06 7.84 -4.88
N ALA A 113 -1.22 8.20 -5.01
CA ALA A 113 -2.22 7.44 -5.74
C ALA A 113 -3.04 8.36 -6.66
N LEU A 114 -3.47 7.83 -7.80
CA LEU A 114 -4.50 8.47 -8.62
C LEU A 114 -5.84 7.84 -8.26
N CYS A 115 -6.80 8.68 -7.89
CA CYS A 115 -8.09 8.26 -7.36
C CYS A 115 -9.24 8.98 -8.09
N TYR A 116 -10.45 8.46 -7.96
CA TYR A 116 -11.70 9.11 -8.40
C TYR A 116 -12.80 8.88 -7.36
N PHE A 117 -13.83 9.73 -7.33
CA PHE A 117 -14.98 9.51 -6.44
C PHE A 117 -15.94 8.45 -7.01
N GLY A 118 -16.31 7.48 -6.18
CA GLY A 118 -17.25 6.40 -6.50
C GLY A 118 -18.73 6.83 -6.46
N ASP A 119 -19.63 5.88 -6.73
CA ASP A 119 -21.10 6.09 -6.68
C ASP A 119 -21.64 6.44 -5.26
N ASP A 120 -20.81 6.26 -4.23
CA ASP A 120 -21.05 6.49 -2.81
C ASP A 120 -20.17 7.62 -2.23
N ASP A 121 -19.65 8.49 -3.11
CA ASP A 121 -18.78 9.63 -2.79
C ASP A 121 -17.47 9.23 -2.06
N GLN A 122 -17.11 7.94 -2.05
CA GLN A 122 -15.84 7.45 -1.51
C GLN A 122 -14.70 7.62 -2.51
N LEU A 123 -13.49 7.91 -2.02
CA LEU A 123 -12.29 8.02 -2.84
C LEU A 123 -11.79 6.61 -3.23
N VAL A 124 -11.87 6.28 -4.52
CA VAL A 124 -11.48 4.97 -5.06
C VAL A 124 -10.13 5.08 -5.79
N PRO A 125 -9.09 4.36 -5.36
CA PRO A 125 -7.80 4.34 -6.08
C PRO A 125 -7.90 3.60 -7.42
N VAL A 126 -7.10 4.05 -8.38
CA VAL A 126 -6.92 3.40 -9.69
C VAL A 126 -5.75 2.43 -9.59
N GLU A 127 -6.03 1.14 -9.80
CA GLU A 127 -5.02 0.07 -9.80
C GLU A 127 -3.93 0.32 -10.86
N LEU A 128 -2.67 0.05 -10.52
CA LEU A 128 -1.51 0.38 -11.35
C LEU A 128 -1.49 -0.36 -12.71
N ASP A 129 -2.14 -1.53 -12.79
CA ASP A 129 -2.23 -2.36 -14.00
C ASP A 129 -3.56 -2.20 -14.76
N ASP A 130 -4.47 -1.31 -14.32
CA ASP A 130 -5.71 -1.03 -15.05
C ASP A 130 -5.44 -0.21 -16.34
N ALA A 131 -6.22 -0.49 -17.38
CA ALA A 131 -6.18 0.28 -18.62
C ALA A 131 -6.63 1.74 -18.44
N LEU A 132 -7.36 2.07 -17.37
CA LEU A 132 -7.65 3.44 -16.94
C LEU A 132 -6.37 4.18 -16.56
N MET A 133 -5.46 3.52 -15.84
CA MET A 133 -4.19 4.08 -15.40
C MET A 133 -3.33 4.54 -16.59
N ASP A 134 -3.26 3.72 -17.64
CA ASP A 134 -2.61 4.02 -18.93
C ASP A 134 -3.21 5.21 -19.67
N ASP A 135 -4.44 5.59 -19.35
CA ASP A 135 -5.15 6.68 -19.99
C ASP A 135 -5.04 8.01 -19.21
N ILE A 136 -5.04 7.95 -17.88
CA ILE A 136 -4.99 9.13 -17.00
C ILE A 136 -3.56 9.55 -16.60
N PHE A 137 -2.63 8.60 -16.48
CA PHE A 137 -1.28 8.90 -15.98
C PHE A 137 -0.54 9.97 -16.81
N PRO A 138 -0.55 9.94 -18.16
CA PRO A 138 0.14 10.98 -18.95
C PRO A 138 -0.48 12.37 -18.80
N MET A 139 -1.75 12.45 -18.38
CA MET A 139 -2.41 13.72 -18.05
C MET A 139 -1.93 14.22 -16.68
N ALA A 140 -1.94 13.35 -15.66
CA ALA A 140 -1.44 13.66 -14.33
C ALA A 140 0.05 14.08 -14.36
N GLU A 141 0.90 13.35 -15.09
CA GLU A 141 2.32 13.68 -15.29
C GLU A 141 2.51 15.08 -15.91
N SER A 142 1.70 15.44 -16.91
CA SER A 142 1.74 16.78 -17.53
C SER A 142 1.29 17.88 -16.55
N ILE A 143 0.24 17.63 -15.76
CA ILE A 143 -0.30 18.62 -14.80
C ILE A 143 0.67 18.82 -13.63
N VAL A 144 1.29 17.75 -13.12
CA VAL A 144 2.34 17.85 -12.09
C VAL A 144 3.49 18.73 -12.59
N ALA A 145 3.97 18.51 -13.82
CA ALA A 145 5.04 19.33 -14.41
C ALA A 145 4.61 20.78 -14.74
N GLU A 146 3.31 21.05 -14.88
CA GLU A 146 2.78 22.40 -15.14
C GLU A 146 2.55 23.20 -13.85
N GLU A 147 2.03 22.59 -12.79
CA GLU A 147 1.75 23.27 -11.50
C GLU A 147 3.00 23.32 -10.59
N PHE A 148 3.78 22.22 -10.50
CA PHE A 148 4.97 22.11 -9.62
C PHE A 148 6.32 22.25 -10.36
N GLY A 149 6.30 22.43 -11.68
CA GLY A 149 7.50 22.67 -12.49
C GLY A 149 8.40 21.45 -12.69
N GLU A 150 9.70 21.68 -12.91
CA GLU A 150 10.70 20.62 -13.16
C GLU A 150 11.25 19.97 -11.86
N GLU A 151 10.76 20.39 -10.69
CA GLU A 151 11.29 20.00 -9.37
C GLU A 151 10.60 18.74 -8.80
N LEU A 152 9.34 18.51 -9.19
CA LEU A 152 8.59 17.29 -8.89
C LEU A 152 8.34 16.44 -10.15
N VAL A 153 8.58 15.14 -10.05
CA VAL A 153 8.39 14.19 -11.15
C VAL A 153 7.52 13.03 -10.69
N LEU A 154 6.32 12.91 -11.26
CA LEU A 154 5.44 11.76 -11.05
C LEU A 154 5.97 10.54 -11.79
N GLN A 155 6.20 9.44 -11.08
CA GLN A 155 6.78 8.21 -11.62
C GLN A 155 5.91 6.98 -11.34
N ARG A 156 5.87 6.07 -12.32
CA ARG A 156 5.36 4.71 -12.16
C ARG A 156 6.47 3.80 -11.62
N THR A 157 6.60 3.77 -10.32
CA THR A 157 7.48 2.83 -9.61
C THR A 157 6.78 1.48 -9.42
N PRO A 158 7.49 0.41 -9.03
CA PRO A 158 6.85 -0.82 -8.58
C PRO A 158 5.93 -0.61 -7.37
N GLN A 159 4.78 -1.29 -7.35
CA GLN A 159 3.82 -1.38 -6.23
C GLN A 159 3.09 -0.08 -5.82
N THR A 160 3.58 1.10 -6.18
CA THR A 160 2.91 2.40 -5.94
C THR A 160 3.16 3.38 -7.10
N LEU A 161 2.50 4.54 -7.11
CA LEU A 161 3.11 5.72 -7.76
C LEU A 161 4.03 6.42 -6.76
N THR A 162 5.01 7.13 -7.29
CA THR A 162 5.95 7.93 -6.49
C THR A 162 6.05 9.33 -7.09
N LEU A 163 5.94 10.35 -6.25
CA LEU A 163 6.23 11.74 -6.61
C LEU A 163 7.64 12.06 -6.12
N VAL A 164 8.60 12.12 -7.04
CA VAL A 164 10.02 12.27 -6.74
C VAL A 164 10.40 13.75 -6.71
N GLY A 165 11.11 14.17 -5.67
CA GLY A 165 11.52 15.57 -5.43
C GLY A 165 11.19 16.04 -4.01
N GLU A 166 11.32 17.34 -3.74
CA GLU A 166 10.92 17.96 -2.47
C GLU A 166 9.58 18.68 -2.70
N LEU A 167 8.51 18.26 -2.00
CA LEU A 167 7.28 19.06 -1.92
C LEU A 167 7.61 20.27 -1.04
N GLU A 168 7.25 21.48 -1.49
CA GLU A 168 7.24 22.64 -0.59
C GLU A 168 6.12 22.39 0.44
N ASP A 169 6.45 22.24 1.72
CA ASP A 169 5.44 22.12 2.78
C ASP A 169 4.68 23.46 2.87
N ASP A 170 3.40 23.46 2.46
CA ASP A 170 2.51 24.64 2.39
C ASP A 170 2.07 25.16 3.79
N ASP A 171 3.04 25.50 4.64
CA ASP A 171 2.87 26.33 5.85
C ASP A 171 2.39 27.77 5.50
N ASP A 172 2.40 28.14 4.20
CA ASP A 172 1.87 29.39 3.67
C ASP A 172 0.38 29.22 3.28
N GLU A 173 -0.51 29.94 3.98
CA GLU A 173 -2.00 29.90 3.93
C GLU A 173 -2.66 30.14 2.54
N GLU A 174 -1.91 30.23 1.43
CA GLU A 174 -2.42 30.53 0.09
C GLU A 174 -2.80 29.30 -0.75
N ALA A 175 -2.25 28.10 -0.49
CA ALA A 175 -2.55 26.88 -1.27
C ALA A 175 -3.99 26.36 -1.03
N LEU A 176 -4.41 26.31 0.24
CA LEU A 176 -5.75 25.88 0.67
C LEU A 176 -6.88 26.69 -0.01
N GLN A 177 -6.64 27.98 -0.29
CA GLN A 177 -7.64 28.87 -0.89
C GLN A 177 -7.90 28.62 -2.39
N ARG A 178 -7.17 27.70 -3.04
CA ARG A 178 -7.34 27.43 -4.49
C ARG A 178 -8.31 26.31 -4.81
N PHE A 179 -8.61 25.42 -3.85
CA PHE A 179 -9.45 24.24 -4.06
C PHE A 179 -10.83 24.34 -3.37
N GLU A 180 -11.05 25.33 -2.48
CA GLU A 180 -12.35 25.61 -1.81
C GLU A 180 -13.43 26.28 -2.71
N GLU A 181 -13.48 26.01 -4.03
CA GLU A 181 -14.65 26.36 -4.87
C GLU A 181 -15.58 25.15 -5.11
N GLY A 182 -15.79 24.32 -4.08
CA GLY A 182 -16.56 23.05 -4.14
C GLY A 182 -17.36 22.69 -2.87
N ASP A 183 -18.50 23.38 -2.66
CA ASP A 183 -19.58 23.07 -1.70
C ASP A 183 -19.24 23.00 -0.19
N GLU A 184 -19.53 24.08 0.54
CA GLU A 184 -19.51 24.14 2.02
C GLU A 184 -20.60 23.23 2.66
N SER A 185 -20.36 21.92 2.71
CA SER A 185 -21.00 21.02 3.68
C SER A 185 -20.10 19.79 3.90
N SER A 186 -19.68 19.42 5.12
CA SER A 186 -20.19 19.87 6.42
C SER A 186 -19.34 19.37 7.60
N MET A 187 -19.57 19.98 8.78
CA MET A 187 -19.24 19.52 10.15
C MET A 187 -17.84 19.84 10.69
N GLU A 188 -17.83 20.76 11.68
CA GLU A 188 -16.98 20.60 12.86
C GLU A 188 -17.43 19.30 13.57
N ASP A 189 -16.60 18.25 13.65
CA ASP A 189 -16.65 17.22 14.69
C ASP A 189 -15.43 16.26 14.58
N GLU A 190 -14.76 16.05 15.74
CA GLU A 190 -13.88 14.93 16.14
C GLU A 190 -12.61 14.56 15.31
N ASP A 191 -11.54 14.19 16.04
CA ASP A 191 -10.15 13.97 15.58
C ASP A 191 -9.97 12.77 14.60
N ASP A 192 -10.57 12.82 13.41
CA ASP A 192 -10.29 11.89 12.31
C ASP A 192 -8.99 12.32 11.61
N GLU A 193 -7.89 11.59 11.85
CA GLU A 193 -6.61 11.79 11.15
C GLU A 193 -6.78 11.45 9.66
N GLU A 194 -6.60 12.42 8.77
CA GLU A 194 -6.73 12.22 7.32
C GLU A 194 -5.72 11.15 6.83
N GLU A 195 -6.19 10.08 6.19
CA GLU A 195 -5.31 9.00 5.67
C GLU A 195 -4.51 9.45 4.42
N VAL A 196 -5.01 10.47 3.71
CA VAL A 196 -4.45 10.97 2.45
C VAL A 196 -4.58 12.49 2.32
N GLU A 197 -3.60 13.12 1.68
CA GLU A 197 -3.56 14.56 1.36
C GLU A 197 -3.83 14.74 -0.14
N VAL A 198 -4.79 15.59 -0.54
CA VAL A 198 -5.08 15.86 -1.96
C VAL A 198 -4.11 16.90 -2.52
N LEU A 199 -3.26 16.49 -3.46
CA LEU A 199 -2.24 17.37 -4.06
C LEU A 199 -2.77 18.15 -5.27
N LEU A 200 -3.60 17.52 -6.11
CA LEU A 200 -4.26 18.18 -7.24
C LEU A 200 -5.52 17.41 -7.69
N THR A 201 -6.41 18.13 -8.36
CA THR A 201 -7.66 17.62 -8.95
C THR A 201 -7.71 17.99 -10.44
N PHE A 202 -8.12 17.06 -11.31
CA PHE A 202 -8.22 17.29 -12.75
C PHE A 202 -9.36 16.51 -13.42
N GLU A 203 -10.00 17.12 -14.44
CA GLU A 203 -11.00 16.44 -15.26
C GLU A 203 -10.34 15.76 -16.47
N HIS A 204 -10.66 14.48 -16.68
CA HIS A 204 -10.36 13.77 -17.93
C HIS A 204 -11.57 12.96 -18.39
N ARG A 205 -11.97 13.14 -19.65
CA ARG A 205 -13.12 12.43 -20.28
C ARG A 205 -14.45 12.56 -19.51
N ASN A 206 -14.70 13.71 -18.87
CA ASN A 206 -15.88 13.96 -18.04
C ASN A 206 -15.97 13.09 -16.77
N GLN A 207 -14.81 12.69 -16.25
CA GLN A 207 -14.62 12.16 -14.91
C GLN A 207 -13.52 12.98 -14.22
N GLU A 208 -13.71 13.24 -12.94
CA GLU A 208 -12.73 13.93 -12.10
C GLU A 208 -11.81 12.92 -11.43
N PHE A 209 -10.52 13.26 -11.39
CA PHE A 209 -9.46 12.47 -10.78
C PHE A 209 -8.65 13.34 -9.82
N ASN A 210 -8.25 12.73 -8.71
CA ASN A 210 -7.42 13.35 -7.68
C ASN A 210 -6.07 12.63 -7.64
N LEU A 211 -4.97 13.38 -7.61
CA LEU A 211 -3.68 12.86 -7.19
C LEU A 211 -3.55 13.12 -5.70
N VAL A 212 -3.41 12.06 -4.92
CA VAL A 212 -3.31 12.14 -3.45
C VAL A 212 -1.98 11.58 -2.98
N ARG A 213 -1.39 12.21 -1.97
CA ARG A 213 -0.28 11.65 -1.19
C ARG A 213 -0.86 10.76 -0.12
N LEU A 214 -0.24 9.60 0.08
CA LEU A 214 -0.57 8.72 1.19
C LEU A 214 0.21 9.21 2.41
N LEU A 215 -0.51 9.50 3.50
CA LEU A 215 0.09 9.97 4.75
C LEU A 215 0.62 8.78 5.56
N ASP A 216 -0.06 7.64 5.47
CA ASP A 216 0.45 6.35 5.96
C ASP A 216 1.59 5.81 5.05
N PRO A 217 2.74 5.39 5.62
CA PRO A 217 3.89 4.93 4.85
C PRO A 217 3.66 3.55 4.24
N ILE A 218 3.84 3.42 2.92
CA ILE A 218 3.86 2.11 2.26
C ILE A 218 5.09 1.31 2.70
N LEU A 219 4.88 0.07 3.14
CA LEU A 219 5.94 -0.89 3.42
C LEU A 219 6.13 -1.87 2.26
N LEU A 220 7.31 -1.87 1.65
CA LEU A 220 7.71 -2.79 0.59
C LEU A 220 8.64 -3.88 1.13
N VAL A 221 8.44 -5.11 0.67
CA VAL A 221 9.21 -6.28 1.09
C VAL A 221 10.01 -6.84 -0.09
N GLY A 222 11.31 -7.04 0.12
CA GLY A 222 12.20 -7.59 -0.89
C GLY A 222 13.28 -8.49 -0.30
N LYS A 223 13.64 -9.54 -1.05
CA LYS A 223 14.71 -10.50 -0.70
C LYS A 223 16.04 -10.06 -1.31
N VAL A 224 17.17 -10.33 -0.66
CA VAL A 224 18.51 -10.00 -1.19
C VAL A 224 18.72 -10.63 -2.58
N ASP A 225 19.14 -9.84 -3.59
CA ASP A 225 19.52 -10.40 -4.90
C ASP A 225 20.85 -11.16 -4.78
N PRO A 226 20.90 -12.48 -5.02
CA PRO A 226 22.14 -13.26 -4.96
C PRO A 226 23.19 -12.85 -6.01
N SER A 227 22.81 -12.05 -7.01
CA SER A 227 23.69 -11.52 -8.05
C SER A 227 24.21 -10.11 -7.74
N GLN A 228 23.44 -9.32 -6.99
CA GLN A 228 23.72 -7.93 -6.62
C GLN A 228 23.26 -7.69 -5.17
N PRO A 229 24.07 -8.02 -4.15
CA PRO A 229 23.65 -8.00 -2.74
C PRO A 229 23.15 -6.65 -2.21
N ASP A 230 23.46 -5.56 -2.91
CA ASP A 230 22.99 -4.20 -2.60
C ASP A 230 21.52 -3.96 -3.03
N ASN A 231 20.95 -4.83 -3.88
CA ASN A 231 19.56 -4.77 -4.34
C ASN A 231 18.64 -5.69 -3.52
N ARG A 232 17.35 -5.38 -3.52
CA ARG A 232 16.27 -6.25 -3.01
C ARG A 232 15.33 -6.60 -4.15
N ILE A 233 15.09 -7.89 -4.41
CA ILE A 233 14.10 -8.35 -5.39
C ILE A 233 12.74 -8.33 -4.70
N LEU A 234 11.79 -7.57 -5.25
CA LEU A 234 10.40 -7.54 -4.77
C LEU A 234 9.77 -8.94 -4.81
N LEU A 235 8.87 -9.22 -3.87
CA LEU A 235 8.20 -10.51 -3.81
C LEU A 235 7.25 -10.71 -4.99
N THR A 236 7.26 -11.92 -5.55
CA THR A 236 6.18 -12.33 -6.46
C THR A 236 4.89 -12.57 -5.66
N PRO A 237 3.69 -12.49 -6.27
CA PRO A 237 2.43 -12.76 -5.57
C PRO A 237 2.44 -14.11 -4.84
N GLU A 238 2.95 -15.17 -5.49
CA GLU A 238 3.07 -16.49 -4.87
C GLU A 238 4.03 -16.52 -3.66
N GLU A 239 4.99 -15.61 -3.56
CA GLU A 239 5.88 -15.48 -2.39
C GLU A 239 5.22 -14.63 -1.30
N SER A 240 4.55 -13.54 -1.70
CA SER A 240 3.79 -12.65 -0.81
C SER A 240 2.74 -13.42 0.00
N ASP A 241 1.92 -14.25 -0.67
CA ASP A 241 0.90 -15.13 -0.08
C ASP A 241 1.41 -16.04 1.06
N LYS A 242 2.73 -16.31 1.09
CA LYS A 242 3.37 -17.20 2.07
C LYS A 242 4.11 -16.43 3.16
N VAL A 243 4.68 -15.28 2.82
CA VAL A 243 5.61 -14.54 3.68
C VAL A 243 4.89 -13.43 4.46
N MET A 244 3.98 -12.68 3.82
CA MET A 244 3.31 -11.53 4.47
C MET A 244 2.56 -11.92 5.76
N PRO A 245 1.78 -13.02 5.82
CA PRO A 245 1.11 -13.43 7.07
C PRO A 245 2.08 -13.75 8.22
N ILE A 246 3.31 -14.15 7.91
CA ILE A 246 4.36 -14.43 8.91
C ILE A 246 5.02 -13.12 9.36
N LEU A 247 5.21 -12.16 8.45
CA LEU A 247 5.72 -10.83 8.78
C LEU A 247 4.72 -10.06 9.63
N GLU A 248 3.43 -10.11 9.30
CA GLU A 248 2.33 -9.54 10.11
C GLU A 248 2.35 -10.06 11.56
N GLU A 249 2.44 -11.39 11.74
CA GLU A 249 2.53 -12.00 13.08
C GLU A 249 3.79 -11.53 13.83
N LEU A 250 4.93 -11.45 13.15
CA LEU A 250 6.19 -10.94 13.73
C LEU A 250 6.16 -9.45 14.09
N PHE A 251 5.50 -8.60 13.30
CA PHE A 251 5.37 -7.17 13.59
C PHE A 251 4.54 -6.93 14.84
N LEU A 252 3.44 -7.67 15.01
CA LEU A 252 2.62 -7.63 16.23
C LEU A 252 3.41 -8.08 17.47
N GLU A 253 4.16 -9.19 17.37
CA GLU A 253 5.02 -9.64 18.48
C GLU A 253 6.14 -8.64 18.82
N PHE A 254 6.65 -7.88 17.85
CA PHE A 254 7.73 -6.91 18.06
C PHE A 254 7.26 -5.62 18.74
N GLN A 255 6.02 -5.18 18.51
CA GLN A 255 5.44 -4.00 19.18
C GLN A 255 4.99 -4.30 20.63
N ASP A 256 4.77 -5.58 20.97
CA ASP A 256 4.36 -6.02 22.31
C ASP A 256 5.53 -6.16 23.32
N GLU A 257 6.81 -5.94 22.92
CA GLU A 257 7.93 -5.83 23.87
C GLU A 257 7.90 -4.46 24.58
N PRO A 258 7.59 -4.39 25.90
CA PRO A 258 7.54 -3.12 26.60
C PRO A 258 8.95 -2.53 26.77
N ASP A 259 9.08 -1.20 26.62
CA ASP A 259 10.31 -0.46 26.94
C ASP A 259 10.77 -0.74 28.38
N ASP A 260 11.74 -1.65 28.53
CA ASP A 260 12.28 -2.10 29.83
C ASP A 260 13.09 -0.99 30.56
N ASP A 261 13.24 0.18 29.92
CA ASP A 261 13.83 1.42 30.47
C ASP A 261 12.86 2.22 31.38
N MET A 262 11.60 1.81 31.52
CA MET A 262 10.63 2.38 32.49
C MET A 262 10.68 1.70 33.87
N MET A 263 11.89 1.45 34.42
CA MET A 263 12.06 1.11 35.84
C MET A 263 12.49 2.34 36.69
N PRO A 264 11.75 2.70 37.76
CA PRO A 264 12.00 3.89 38.59
C PRO A 264 13.09 3.73 39.67
#